data_AF-A0A3D3Q682-F1
#
_entry.id   AF-A0A3D3Q682-F1
#
_cell.length_a   1.000
_cell.length_b   1.000
_cell.length_c   1.000
_cell.angle_alpha   90.00
_cell.angle_beta   90.00
_cell.angle_gamma   90.00
#
_symmetry.space_group_name_H-M   'P 1'
#
loop_
_entity.id
_entity.type
_entity.pdbx_description
1 polymer ?
#
loop_
_entity_poly.entity_id
_entity_poly.type
_entity_poly.pdbx_seq_one_letter_code
_entity_poly.pdbx_strand_id
1 'polypeptide(L)'
;RSKPERPIGTALLDQEVMAGPGNVYKCEICFLRGLDPWTPVGEVRDLDGLVALTKRVMEANRSTGTQITTGDTRPGRERWVYGRKGQPCRRCGTPIRQAEQEGYGGERVTYWCPSCQPGSGPDRAGEL
;
A
#
# COMPACT_ATOMS: atom_id res chain seq x y z
N ARG A 1 -18.31 -5.25 6.27
CA ARG A 1 -17.59 -3.99 6.54
C ARG A 1 -18.10 -3.44 7.87
N SER A 2 -17.33 -3.55 8.97
CA SER A 2 -17.76 -3.06 10.30
C SER A 2 -17.25 -1.64 10.63
N LYS A 3 -16.20 -1.18 9.96
CA LYS A 3 -15.57 0.16 10.13
C LYS A 3 -15.27 0.78 8.75
N PRO A 4 -16.29 1.20 7.98
CA PRO A 4 -16.13 1.67 6.59
C PRO A 4 -15.32 2.97 6.44
N GLU A 5 -15.29 3.81 7.46
CA GLU A 5 -14.54 5.08 7.51
C GLU A 5 -13.03 4.87 7.65
N ARG A 6 -12.61 3.70 8.14
CA ARG A 6 -11.20 3.39 8.37
C ARG A 6 -10.43 3.43 7.03
N PRO A 7 -9.25 4.06 6.99
CA PRO A 7 -8.36 3.99 5.82
C PRO A 7 -8.01 2.56 5.43
N ILE A 8 -8.00 2.27 4.12
CA ILE A 8 -7.68 0.93 3.60
C ILE A 8 -6.25 0.51 3.97
N GLY A 9 -5.31 1.44 4.04
CA GLY A 9 -3.94 1.18 4.49
C GLY A 9 -3.90 0.67 5.93
N THR A 10 -4.64 1.30 6.83
CA THR A 10 -4.72 0.87 8.24
C THR A 10 -5.47 -0.45 8.37
N ALA A 11 -6.56 -0.65 7.61
CA ALA A 11 -7.31 -1.91 7.63
C ALA A 11 -6.47 -3.11 7.16
N LEU A 12 -5.56 -2.91 6.20
CA LEU A 12 -4.61 -3.93 5.74
C LEU A 12 -3.56 -4.31 6.79
N LEU A 13 -3.34 -3.51 7.84
CA LEU A 13 -2.41 -3.83 8.93
C LEU A 13 -3.11 -4.46 10.14
N ASP A 14 -4.44 -4.43 10.17
CA ASP A 14 -5.22 -4.97 11.27
C ASP A 14 -5.18 -6.52 11.23
N GLN A 15 -4.42 -7.11 12.15
CA GLN A 15 -4.21 -8.56 12.19
C GLN A 15 -5.47 -9.33 12.60
N GLU A 16 -6.48 -8.67 13.18
CA GLU A 16 -7.79 -9.28 13.44
C GLU A 16 -8.61 -9.41 12.15
N VAL A 17 -8.35 -8.53 11.16
CA VAL A 17 -9.03 -8.53 9.85
C VAL A 17 -8.28 -9.39 8.85
N MET A 18 -6.95 -9.28 8.79
CA MET A 18 -6.11 -10.06 7.89
C MET A 18 -4.73 -10.26 8.52
N ALA A 19 -4.45 -11.49 8.95
CA ALA A 19 -3.13 -11.85 9.46
C ALA A 19 -2.09 -11.94 8.33
N GLY A 20 -0.91 -11.35 8.56
CA GLY A 20 0.27 -11.52 7.73
C GLY A 20 0.74 -10.30 6.89
N PRO A 21 -0.11 -9.47 6.26
CA PRO A 21 0.38 -8.28 5.58
C PRO A 21 1.02 -7.30 6.57
N GLY A 22 2.30 -7.01 6.35
CA GLY A 22 3.03 -5.91 7.00
C GLY A 22 3.06 -4.65 6.14
N ASN A 23 3.79 -3.63 6.60
CA ASN A 23 3.83 -2.31 5.96
C ASN A 23 4.28 -2.31 4.49
N VAL A 24 5.14 -3.26 4.11
CA VAL A 24 5.53 -3.46 2.69
C VAL A 24 4.33 -3.86 1.86
N TYR A 25 3.65 -4.95 2.21
CA TYR A 25 2.48 -5.42 1.48
C TYR A 25 1.36 -4.36 1.48
N LYS A 26 1.14 -3.65 2.58
CA LYS A 26 0.21 -2.50 2.62
C LYS A 26 0.47 -1.52 1.47
N CYS A 27 1.68 -0.98 1.38
CA CYS A 27 2.01 0.04 0.37
C CYS A 27 1.93 -0.54 -1.05
N GLU A 28 2.48 -1.74 -1.24
CA GLU A 28 2.60 -2.37 -2.54
C GLU A 28 1.24 -2.83 -3.10
N ILE A 29 0.35 -3.38 -2.27
CA ILE A 29 -0.98 -3.79 -2.69
C ILE A 29 -1.85 -2.59 -3.01
N CYS A 30 -1.81 -1.53 -2.19
CA CYS A 30 -2.50 -0.28 -2.52
C CYS A 30 -2.04 0.26 -3.89
N PHE A 31 -0.73 0.23 -4.17
CA PHE A 31 -0.21 0.64 -5.47
C PHE A 31 -0.68 -0.25 -6.62
N LEU A 32 -0.60 -1.58 -6.47
CA LEU A 32 -1.04 -2.52 -7.50
C LEU A 32 -2.53 -2.41 -7.81
N ARG A 33 -3.35 -2.02 -6.81
CA ARG A 33 -4.78 -1.77 -6.95
C ARG A 33 -5.12 -0.33 -7.35
N GLY A 34 -4.13 0.57 -7.46
CA GLY A 34 -4.35 1.98 -7.76
C GLY A 34 -5.13 2.73 -6.68
N LEU A 35 -5.06 2.28 -5.43
CA LEU A 35 -5.78 2.85 -4.29
C LEU A 35 -4.87 3.78 -3.50
N ASP A 36 -5.38 4.95 -3.15
CA ASP A 36 -4.78 5.79 -2.13
C ASP A 36 -4.86 5.06 -0.77
N PRO A 37 -3.74 4.89 -0.03
CA PRO A 37 -3.75 4.24 1.28
C PRO A 37 -4.69 4.88 2.31
N TRP A 38 -5.08 6.14 2.12
CA TRP A 38 -6.02 6.89 2.98
C TRP A 38 -7.48 6.76 2.54
N THR A 39 -7.78 6.12 1.40
CA THR A 39 -9.16 5.87 0.98
C THR A 39 -9.93 5.07 2.04
N PRO A 40 -11.12 5.53 2.48
CA PRO A 40 -11.97 4.77 3.37
C PRO A 40 -12.33 3.39 2.79
N VAL A 41 -12.31 2.34 3.62
CA VAL A 41 -12.69 0.97 3.22
C VAL A 41 -14.08 0.93 2.55
N GLY A 42 -15.00 1.80 2.98
CA GLY A 42 -16.34 1.96 2.43
C GLY A 42 -16.35 2.39 0.97
N GLU A 43 -15.32 3.11 0.51
CA GLU A 43 -15.22 3.62 -0.86
C GLU A 43 -14.47 2.67 -1.81
N VAL A 44 -13.80 1.65 -1.27
CA VAL A 44 -13.11 0.64 -2.07
C VAL A 44 -14.15 -0.24 -2.79
N ARG A 45 -14.17 -0.19 -4.12
CA ARG A 45 -15.16 -0.91 -4.94
C ARG A 45 -14.98 -2.43 -4.91
N ASP A 46 -13.74 -2.89 -4.96
CA ASP A 46 -13.40 -4.32 -5.08
C ASP A 46 -12.44 -4.74 -3.95
N LEU A 47 -13.03 -4.99 -2.78
CA LEU A 47 -12.31 -5.49 -1.60
C LEU A 47 -11.89 -6.94 -1.77
N ASP A 48 -12.72 -7.79 -2.38
CA ASP A 48 -12.40 -9.20 -2.56
C ASP A 48 -11.20 -9.38 -3.49
N GLY A 49 -11.12 -8.61 -4.57
CA GLY A 49 -9.96 -8.57 -5.45
C GLY A 49 -8.71 -8.02 -4.78
N LEU A 50 -8.84 -7.07 -3.85
CA LEU A 50 -7.73 -6.59 -3.02
C LEU A 50 -7.22 -7.70 -2.08
N VAL A 51 -8.12 -8.39 -1.38
CA VAL A 51 -7.79 -9.51 -0.48
C VAL A 51 -7.12 -10.65 -1.26
N ALA A 52 -7.71 -11.04 -2.40
CA ALA A 52 -7.18 -12.09 -3.25
C ALA A 52 -5.79 -11.76 -3.79
N LEU A 53 -5.55 -10.49 -4.16
CA LEU A 53 -4.22 -10.05 -4.59
C LEU A 53 -3.22 -10.09 -3.44
N THR A 54 -3.58 -9.59 -2.25
CA THR A 54 -2.70 -9.64 -1.07
C THR A 54 -2.24 -11.06 -0.79
N LYS A 55 -3.18 -12.02 -0.72
CA LYS A 55 -2.89 -13.44 -0.50
C LYS A 55 -1.93 -13.98 -1.56
N ARG A 56 -2.24 -13.76 -2.84
CA ARG A 56 -1.41 -14.26 -3.96
C ARG A 56 0.03 -13.72 -3.90
N VAL A 57 0.19 -12.43 -3.64
CA VAL A 57 1.52 -11.81 -3.55
C VAL A 57 2.30 -12.33 -2.34
N MET A 58 1.64 -12.53 -1.19
CA MET A 58 2.28 -13.13 -0.02
C MET A 58 2.70 -14.59 -0.25
N GLU A 59 1.84 -15.39 -0.88
CA GLU A 59 2.14 -16.78 -1.22
C GLU A 59 3.34 -16.87 -2.18
N ALA A 60 3.40 -16.02 -3.20
CA ALA A 60 4.52 -15.96 -4.14
C ALA A 60 5.87 -15.61 -3.47
N ASN A 61 5.83 -14.94 -2.31
CA ASN A 61 7.01 -14.49 -1.57
C ASN A 61 7.33 -15.35 -0.34
N ARG A 62 6.59 -16.44 -0.12
CA ARG A 62 6.72 -17.26 1.10
C ARG A 62 8.10 -17.90 1.25
N SER A 63 8.80 -18.20 0.15
CA SER A 63 10.07 -18.93 0.13
C SER A 63 11.30 -18.08 -0.19
N THR A 64 11.12 -16.81 -0.55
CA THR A 64 12.19 -15.98 -1.14
C THR A 64 12.94 -15.12 -0.13
N GLY A 65 12.45 -15.00 1.12
CA GLY A 65 13.00 -14.14 2.18
C GLY A 65 12.92 -12.62 1.89
N THR A 66 12.77 -12.26 0.62
CA THR A 66 12.63 -10.90 0.10
C THR A 66 11.26 -10.72 -0.53
N GLN A 67 10.59 -9.62 -0.19
CA GLN A 67 9.27 -9.27 -0.70
C GLN A 67 9.39 -8.61 -2.08
N ILE A 68 9.21 -9.41 -3.12
CA ILE A 68 9.19 -9.05 -4.54
C ILE A 68 7.73 -8.90 -4.99
N THR A 69 7.34 -7.67 -5.32
CA THR A 69 5.99 -7.29 -5.76
C THR A 69 5.95 -6.81 -7.21
N THR A 70 7.12 -6.57 -7.82
CA THR A 70 7.29 -6.24 -9.24
C THR A 70 7.45 -7.46 -10.13
N GLY A 71 7.88 -8.59 -9.58
CA GLY A 71 8.35 -9.76 -10.32
C GLY A 71 9.80 -9.66 -10.83
N ASP A 72 10.49 -8.54 -10.61
CA ASP A 72 11.92 -8.38 -10.93
C ASP A 72 12.77 -8.69 -9.69
N THR A 73 13.58 -9.75 -9.76
CA THR A 73 14.42 -10.23 -8.65
C THR A 73 15.75 -9.48 -8.54
N ARG A 74 16.05 -8.55 -9.46
CA ARG A 74 17.29 -7.78 -9.41
C ARG A 74 17.29 -6.84 -8.20
N PRO A 75 18.43 -6.68 -7.50
CA PRO A 75 18.55 -5.77 -6.37
C PRO A 75 18.03 -4.36 -6.66
N GLY A 76 17.16 -3.85 -5.79
CA GLY A 76 16.55 -2.52 -5.89
C GLY A 76 15.37 -2.43 -6.86
N ARG A 77 14.98 -3.53 -7.51
CA ARG A 77 13.85 -3.59 -8.47
C ARG A 77 12.65 -4.36 -7.95
N GLU A 78 12.70 -4.87 -6.72
CA GLU A 78 11.75 -5.82 -6.17
C GLU A 78 10.40 -5.20 -5.80
N ARG A 79 10.38 -3.90 -5.45
CA ARG A 79 9.21 -3.20 -4.86
C ARG A 79 8.81 -1.98 -5.64
N TRP A 80 7.53 -1.73 -5.90
CA TRP A 80 7.02 -0.60 -6.67
C TRP A 80 7.20 0.75 -5.99
N VAL A 81 6.86 0.87 -4.71
CA VAL A 81 6.79 2.15 -3.98
C VAL A 81 7.51 2.12 -2.63
N TYR A 82 7.50 0.99 -1.93
CA TYR A 82 8.00 0.90 -0.56
C TYR A 82 9.50 1.20 -0.48
N GLY A 83 9.87 2.14 0.40
CA GLY A 83 11.27 2.56 0.57
C GLY A 83 11.82 3.38 -0.60
N ARG A 84 10.96 3.85 -1.51
CA ARG A 84 11.39 4.55 -2.74
C ARG A 84 11.08 6.04 -2.75
N LYS A 85 10.95 6.70 -1.58
CA LYS A 85 10.69 8.16 -1.48
C LYS A 85 11.59 8.95 -2.45
N GLY A 86 11.00 9.85 -3.23
CA GLY A 86 11.69 10.73 -4.17
C GLY A 86 12.13 10.06 -5.48
N GLN A 87 12.15 8.72 -5.54
CA GLN A 87 12.47 8.01 -6.77
C GLN A 87 11.30 8.08 -7.75
N PRO A 88 11.55 8.04 -9.08
CA PRO A 88 10.49 8.02 -10.06
C PRO A 88 9.64 6.75 -9.93
N CYS A 89 8.32 6.91 -10.00
CA CYS A 89 7.38 5.80 -10.10
C CYS A 89 7.70 4.96 -11.34
N ARG A 90 7.80 3.64 -11.19
CA ARG A 90 8.09 2.74 -12.33
C ARG A 90 6.96 2.67 -13.37
N ARG A 91 5.74 3.12 -13.03
CA ARG A 91 4.60 3.18 -13.95
C ARG A 91 4.48 4.51 -14.68
N CYS A 92 4.69 5.64 -13.99
CA CYS A 92 4.38 6.97 -14.55
C CYS A 92 5.48 8.03 -14.38
N GLY A 93 6.62 7.71 -13.76
CA GLY A 93 7.72 8.66 -13.54
C GLY A 93 7.54 9.64 -12.37
N THR A 94 6.31 9.90 -11.91
CA THR A 94 6.04 10.79 -10.77
C THR A 94 6.83 10.38 -9.52
N PRO A 95 7.50 11.30 -8.79
CA PRO A 95 8.22 10.96 -7.57
C PRO A 95 7.32 10.30 -6.53
N ILE A 96 7.80 9.20 -5.93
CA ILE A 96 7.11 8.52 -4.84
C ILE A 96 7.12 9.40 -3.58
N ARG A 97 5.96 9.53 -2.96
CA ARG A 97 5.76 10.26 -1.70
C ARG A 97 5.84 9.32 -0.50
N GLN A 98 6.06 9.91 0.67
CA GLN A 98 5.90 9.21 1.94
C GLN A 98 5.27 10.12 3.00
N ALA A 99 4.59 9.51 3.95
CA ALA A 99 4.00 10.16 5.11
C ALA A 99 3.73 9.12 6.19
N GLU A 100 3.65 9.57 7.43
CA GLU A 100 3.20 8.72 8.53
C GLU A 100 1.71 8.45 8.38
N GLN A 101 1.32 7.22 8.69
CA GLN A 101 -0.07 6.82 8.76
C GLN A 101 -0.24 6.02 10.03
N GLU A 102 -1.28 6.36 10.80
CA GLU A 102 -1.68 5.58 11.96
C GLU A 102 -1.97 4.14 11.55
N GLY A 103 -1.35 3.21 12.28
CA GLY A 103 -1.44 1.79 12.04
C GLY A 103 -1.69 1.02 13.33
N TYR A 104 -2.03 -0.26 13.17
CA TYR A 104 -2.09 -1.17 14.31
C TYR A 104 -0.66 -1.39 14.85
N GLY A 105 -0.43 -1.02 16.12
CA GLY A 105 0.89 -1.06 16.74
C GLY A 105 1.81 0.14 16.45
N GLY A 106 1.25 1.30 16.12
CA GLY A 106 1.96 2.58 16.02
C GLY A 106 2.02 3.16 14.60
N GLU A 107 2.62 4.34 14.47
CA GLU A 107 2.81 5.04 13.20
C GLU A 107 3.72 4.22 12.26
N ARG A 108 3.30 4.11 11.01
CA ARG A 108 4.08 3.44 9.96
C ARG A 108 4.24 4.37 8.78
N VAL A 109 5.48 4.54 8.32
CA VAL A 109 5.77 5.29 7.10
C VAL A 109 5.12 4.59 5.90
N THR A 110 4.23 5.30 5.23
CA THR A 110 3.49 4.85 4.05
C THR A 110 4.13 5.43 2.81
N TYR A 111 4.28 4.63 1.76
CA TYR A 111 4.82 5.06 0.46
C TYR A 111 3.75 4.92 -0.62
N TRP A 112 3.58 5.94 -1.47
CA TRP A 112 2.61 5.90 -2.57
C TRP A 112 3.06 6.77 -3.75
N CYS A 113 2.49 6.51 -4.92
CA CYS A 113 2.63 7.37 -6.09
C CYS A 113 1.37 8.25 -6.23
N PRO A 114 1.44 9.58 -6.05
CA PRO A 114 0.25 10.43 -6.06
C PRO A 114 -0.49 10.43 -7.41
N SER A 115 0.21 10.19 -8.53
CA SER A 115 -0.43 10.08 -9.85
C SER A 115 -1.08 8.73 -10.13
N CYS A 116 -0.57 7.62 -9.56
CA CYS A 116 -1.11 6.27 -9.79
C CYS A 116 -2.15 5.86 -8.73
N GLN A 117 -2.15 6.57 -7.60
CA GLN A 117 -3.02 6.33 -6.46
C GLN A 117 -3.68 7.68 -6.09
N PRO A 118 -4.58 8.19 -6.94
CA PRO A 118 -5.22 9.48 -6.69
C PRO A 118 -6.14 9.40 -5.45
N GLY A 119 -6.11 10.44 -4.63
CA GLY A 119 -6.96 10.52 -3.44
C GLY A 119 -6.59 11.68 -2.51
N SER A 120 -7.17 11.66 -1.31
CA SER A 120 -7.03 12.70 -0.29
C SER A 120 -5.97 12.38 0.75
N GLY A 121 -4.96 11.58 0.41
CA GLY A 121 -3.75 11.43 1.22
C GLY A 121 -3.17 12.80 1.64
N PRO A 122 -2.21 12.84 2.57
CA PRO A 122 -1.78 14.03 3.32
C PRO A 122 -1.33 15.24 2.48
N ASP A 123 -1.27 15.12 1.16
CA ASP A 123 -1.17 16.21 0.21
C ASP A 123 -2.39 17.16 0.16
N ARG A 124 -3.59 16.72 0.60
CA ARG A 124 -4.78 17.59 0.72
C ARG A 124 -4.94 18.27 2.09
N ALA A 125 -4.23 17.80 3.12
CA ALA A 125 -4.37 18.33 4.48
C ALA A 125 -3.62 19.66 4.71
N GLY A 126 -3.08 20.28 3.66
CA GLY A 126 -2.46 21.60 3.68
C GLY A 126 -3.32 22.73 3.08
N GLU A 127 -4.58 22.44 2.71
CA GLU A 127 -5.56 23.45 2.26
C GLU A 127 -6.76 23.49 3.24
N LEU A 128 -6.52 23.88 4.48
CA LEU A 128 -7.50 24.50 5.39
C LEU A 128 -6.76 25.50 6.30
#